data_AF-A0A815TKK6-F1
#
_entry.id   AF-A0A815TKK6-F1
#
_cell.length_a   1.000
_cell.length_b   1.000
_cell.length_c   1.000
_cell.angle_alpha   90.00
_cell.angle_beta   90.00
_cell.angle_gamma   90.00
#
_symmetry.space_group_name_H-M   'P 1'
#
loop_
_entity.id
_entity.type
_entity.pdbx_description
1 polymer ?
#
loop_
_entity_poly.entity_id
_entity_poly.type
_entity_poly.pdbx_seq_one_letter_code
_entity_poly.pdbx_strand_id
1 'polypeptide(L)'
;NYFDEIEKIVRDNKTVNFEYTSPSNQVVLYYDQSQLRIISVRCHLTGKTLFGNKLIEYLKENNFTTSISNVVSFKNIVNDITHDKLLNDIRSEIEGEGYIIEIINSNQISYLVKIKNTKYLLLHHTKFNCTSNKYLFECVINEQTDDLRSLFVNQDGYLQRIKDMEKKVQPIYNKIIQTVESFYEENKNLSRKDYAIKATNSNDMKIYMSLLMNLYGGKENDYKKFSINQMKTIFEISDDKNTNTEQD
;
A
#
# COMPACT_ATOMS: atom_id res chain seq x y z
N ASN A 1 -12.33 -8.61 35.90
CA ASN A 1 -12.59 -8.35 34.46
C ASN A 1 -11.24 -8.01 33.80
N TYR A 2 -11.15 -7.86 32.47
CA TYR A 2 -9.88 -7.57 31.78
C TYR A 2 -9.18 -6.30 32.30
N PHE A 3 -9.94 -5.21 32.46
CA PHE A 3 -9.42 -3.94 32.99
C PHE A 3 -8.84 -4.09 34.41
N ASP A 4 -9.50 -4.80 35.31
CA ASP A 4 -9.01 -5.02 36.68
C ASP A 4 -7.68 -5.80 36.70
N GLU A 5 -7.49 -6.76 35.77
CA GLU A 5 -6.23 -7.49 35.66
C GLU A 5 -5.10 -6.56 35.19
N ILE A 6 -5.36 -5.73 34.18
CA ILE A 6 -4.40 -4.71 33.72
C ILE A 6 -4.06 -3.72 34.83
N GLU A 7 -5.05 -3.25 35.58
CA GLU A 7 -4.85 -2.31 36.69
C GLU A 7 -3.94 -2.91 37.77
N LYS A 8 -4.10 -4.21 38.09
CA LYS A 8 -3.19 -4.91 39.01
C LYS A 8 -1.75 -4.94 38.48
N ILE A 9 -1.55 -5.26 37.20
CA ILE A 9 -0.21 -5.27 36.60
C ILE A 9 0.44 -3.89 36.69
N VAL A 10 -0.33 -2.82 36.44
CA VAL A 10 0.14 -1.44 36.51
C VAL A 10 0.49 -1.02 37.95
N ARG A 11 -0.34 -1.40 38.93
CA ARG A 11 -0.07 -1.16 40.36
C ARG A 11 1.22 -1.86 40.82
N ASP A 12 1.60 -2.97 40.19
CA ASP A 12 2.88 -3.65 40.42
C ASP A 12 4.07 -3.02 39.67
N ASN A 13 3.97 -1.74 39.32
CA ASN A 13 5.01 -0.93 38.68
C ASN A 13 5.50 -1.49 37.34
N LYS A 14 4.55 -1.92 36.49
CA LYS A 14 4.81 -2.42 35.14
C LYS A 14 3.94 -1.68 34.12
N THR A 15 4.45 -1.55 32.90
CA THR A 15 3.66 -1.10 31.74
C THR A 15 3.18 -2.31 30.95
N VAL A 16 1.90 -2.33 30.60
CA VAL A 16 1.35 -3.29 29.62
C VAL A 16 1.28 -2.60 28.27
N ASN A 17 1.93 -3.17 27.26
CA ASN A 17 1.92 -2.65 25.89
C ASN A 17 0.89 -3.40 25.06
N PHE A 18 0.07 -2.66 24.32
CA PHE A 18 -1.01 -3.21 23.50
C PHE A 18 -0.85 -2.86 22.03
N GLU A 19 -1.39 -3.72 21.17
CA GLU A 19 -1.74 -3.36 19.80
C GLU A 19 -3.24 -3.05 19.76
N TYR A 20 -3.61 -1.87 19.28
CA TYR A 20 -5.00 -1.52 19.02
C TYR A 20 -5.33 -1.71 17.54
N THR A 21 -6.20 -2.66 17.26
CA THR A 21 -6.68 -2.99 15.91
C THR A 21 -8.16 -2.66 15.82
N SER A 22 -8.62 -2.09 14.70
CA SER A 22 -10.03 -1.71 14.51
C SER A 22 -10.34 -1.55 13.01
N PRO A 23 -11.59 -1.78 12.57
CA PRO A 23 -12.04 -1.41 11.22
C PRO A 23 -11.76 0.06 10.89
N SER A 24 -11.89 0.93 11.90
CA SER A 24 -11.64 2.37 11.77
C SER A 24 -10.17 2.78 11.92
N ASN A 25 -9.29 1.88 12.38
CA ASN A 25 -7.85 2.15 12.60
C ASN A 25 -7.00 1.31 11.64
N GLN A 26 -7.28 1.42 10.35
CA GLN A 26 -6.72 0.49 9.37
C GLN A 26 -5.44 1.02 8.69
N VAL A 27 -4.29 0.44 9.07
CA VAL A 27 -2.99 0.77 8.45
C VAL A 27 -2.81 0.05 7.11
N VAL A 28 -2.80 -1.29 7.09
CA VAL A 28 -2.72 -2.10 5.85
C VAL A 28 -3.70 -3.26 5.94
N LEU A 29 -3.62 -4.06 7.00
CA LEU A 29 -4.50 -5.21 7.20
C LEU A 29 -5.87 -4.74 7.68
N TYR A 30 -6.92 -5.37 7.16
CA TYR A 30 -8.28 -5.16 7.64
C TYR A 30 -8.52 -6.00 8.89
N TYR A 31 -9.09 -5.36 9.92
CA TYR A 31 -9.58 -6.00 11.12
C TYR A 31 -11.08 -5.72 11.19
N ASP A 32 -11.88 -6.77 11.39
CA ASP A 32 -13.34 -6.70 11.40
C ASP A 32 -13.92 -6.20 12.73
N GLN A 33 -13.10 -6.21 13.79
CA GLN A 33 -13.50 -5.79 15.14
C GLN A 33 -12.42 -4.93 15.81
N SER A 34 -12.87 -4.01 16.66
CA SER A 34 -11.98 -3.24 17.53
C SER A 34 -11.50 -4.11 18.70
N GLN A 35 -10.18 -4.29 18.83
CA GLN A 35 -9.57 -5.15 19.85
C GLN A 35 -8.26 -4.54 20.37
N LEU A 36 -8.01 -4.72 21.67
CA LEU A 36 -6.73 -4.50 22.30
C LEU A 36 -6.06 -5.84 22.59
N ARG A 37 -4.88 -6.08 22.03
CA ARG A 37 -4.10 -7.29 22.30
C ARG A 37 -2.83 -6.96 23.04
N ILE A 38 -2.52 -7.71 24.09
CA ILE A 38 -1.28 -7.54 24.86
C ILE A 38 -0.11 -8.06 24.01
N ILE A 39 0.87 -7.19 23.78
CA ILE A 39 2.11 -7.53 23.10
C ILE A 39 3.19 -7.88 24.12
N SER A 40 3.25 -7.11 25.21
CA SER A 40 4.29 -7.29 26.22
C SER A 40 3.97 -6.63 27.56
N VAL A 41 4.71 -7.03 28.59
CA VAL A 41 4.71 -6.39 29.92
C VAL A 41 6.13 -5.99 30.27
N ARG A 42 6.36 -4.70 30.57
CA ARG A 42 7.68 -4.16 30.91
C ARG A 42 7.74 -3.74 32.37
N CYS A 43 8.72 -4.26 33.11
CA CYS A 43 8.97 -3.88 34.50
C CYS A 43 9.76 -2.58 34.58
N HIS A 44 9.28 -1.59 35.35
CA HIS A 44 9.98 -0.31 35.51
C HIS A 44 11.25 -0.42 36.34
N LEU A 45 11.29 -1.35 37.31
CA LEU A 45 12.43 -1.53 38.21
C LEU A 45 13.64 -2.15 37.50
N THR A 46 13.40 -3.13 36.63
CA THR A 46 14.48 -3.90 35.98
C THR A 46 14.68 -3.53 34.52
N GLY A 47 13.74 -2.80 33.91
CA GLY A 47 13.68 -2.54 32.47
C GLY A 47 13.37 -3.78 31.63
N LYS A 48 13.28 -4.98 32.22
CA LYS A 48 13.02 -6.24 31.52
C LYS A 48 11.59 -6.25 30.96
N THR A 49 11.47 -6.76 29.75
CA THR A 49 10.19 -6.91 29.06
C THR A 49 9.88 -8.38 28.84
N LEU A 50 8.65 -8.77 29.14
CA LEU A 50 8.13 -10.12 28.99
C LEU A 50 7.37 -10.22 27.66
N PHE A 51 7.73 -11.22 26.86
CA PHE A 51 7.10 -11.56 25.59
C PHE A 51 6.79 -13.06 25.55
N GLY A 52 5.92 -13.48 24.63
CA GLY A 52 5.66 -14.90 24.32
C GLY A 52 5.44 -15.76 25.57
N ASN A 53 6.20 -16.86 25.69
CA ASN A 53 6.08 -17.78 26.81
C ASN A 53 6.29 -17.12 28.18
N LYS A 54 7.31 -16.26 28.32
CA LYS A 54 7.60 -15.58 29.60
C LYS A 54 6.44 -14.69 30.05
N LEU A 55 5.75 -14.06 29.10
CA LEU A 55 4.55 -13.29 29.38
C LEU A 55 3.40 -14.21 29.82
N ILE A 56 3.17 -15.31 29.10
CA ILE A 56 2.12 -16.27 29.43
C ILE A 56 2.33 -16.89 30.81
N GLU A 57 3.55 -17.28 31.14
CA GLU A 57 3.93 -17.82 32.45
C GLU A 57 3.62 -16.81 33.56
N TYR A 58 4.08 -15.57 33.41
CA TYR A 58 3.77 -14.48 34.34
C TYR A 58 2.26 -14.29 34.54
N LEU A 59 1.48 -14.25 33.47
CA LEU A 59 0.02 -14.06 33.57
C LEU A 59 -0.65 -15.26 34.26
N LYS A 60 -0.19 -16.49 34.00
CA LYS A 60 -0.71 -17.71 34.65
C LYS A 60 -0.42 -17.73 36.14
N GLU A 61 0.81 -17.45 36.54
CA GLU A 61 1.25 -17.42 37.94
C GLU A 61 0.44 -16.41 38.78
N ASN A 62 -0.04 -15.34 38.13
CA ASN A 62 -0.83 -14.29 38.77
C ASN A 62 -2.35 -14.43 38.56
N ASN A 63 -2.82 -15.55 37.99
CA ASN A 63 -4.23 -15.83 37.71
C ASN A 63 -4.94 -14.80 36.81
N PHE A 64 -4.21 -14.19 35.87
CA PHE A 64 -4.74 -13.22 34.90
C PHE A 64 -5.33 -13.92 33.66
N THR A 65 -6.39 -14.70 33.90
CA THR A 65 -7.02 -15.56 32.88
C THR A 65 -7.58 -14.78 31.69
N THR A 66 -8.16 -13.59 31.92
CA THR A 66 -8.71 -12.75 30.84
C THR A 66 -7.60 -12.14 29.99
N SER A 67 -6.47 -11.80 30.62
CA SER A 67 -5.31 -11.25 29.94
C SER A 67 -4.65 -12.27 29.03
N ILE A 68 -4.57 -13.54 29.47
CA ILE A 68 -4.02 -14.64 28.67
C ILE A 68 -4.76 -14.76 27.33
N SER A 69 -6.10 -14.72 27.34
CA SER A 69 -6.89 -14.81 26.10
C SER A 69 -6.72 -13.62 25.15
N ASN A 70 -6.17 -12.50 25.64
CA ASN A 70 -5.93 -11.28 24.87
C ASN A 70 -4.46 -11.07 24.50
N VAL A 71 -3.56 -12.02 24.76
CA VAL A 71 -2.17 -11.93 24.30
C VAL A 71 -2.10 -12.14 22.79
N VAL A 72 -1.24 -11.38 22.11
CA VAL A 72 -0.95 -11.59 20.68
C VAL A 72 -0.45 -13.02 20.44
N SER A 73 -0.87 -13.63 19.34
CA SER A 73 -0.41 -14.97 18.98
C SER A 73 1.11 -14.97 18.79
N PHE A 74 1.77 -16.00 19.32
CA PHE A 74 3.21 -16.18 19.19
C PHE A 74 3.54 -17.65 18.96
N LYS A 75 4.74 -17.90 18.44
CA LYS A 75 5.29 -19.24 18.23
C LYS A 75 6.72 -19.27 18.73
N ASN A 76 7.10 -20.39 19.35
CA ASN A 76 8.51 -20.65 19.65
C ASN A 76 9.17 -21.17 18.38
N ILE A 77 10.33 -20.62 18.05
CA ILE A 77 11.11 -21.03 16.90
C ILE A 77 11.91 -22.28 17.29
N VAL A 78 11.86 -23.31 16.45
CA VAL A 78 12.60 -24.55 16.68
C VAL A 78 14.09 -24.31 16.40
N ASN A 79 14.97 -24.88 17.23
CA ASN A 79 16.41 -24.61 17.21
C ASN A 79 17.16 -25.04 15.93
N ASP A 80 16.50 -25.77 15.02
CA ASP A 80 17.10 -26.33 13.80
C ASP A 80 16.87 -25.47 12.54
N ILE A 81 16.14 -24.35 12.64
CA ILE A 81 15.98 -23.42 11.52
C ILE A 81 17.12 -22.40 11.45
N THR A 82 17.70 -22.23 10.26
CA THR A 82 18.67 -21.16 10.03
C THR A 82 17.98 -19.80 9.94
N HIS A 83 18.69 -18.72 10.27
CA HIS A 83 18.14 -17.36 10.15
C HIS A 83 17.69 -17.04 8.72
N ASP A 84 18.44 -17.48 7.71
CA ASP A 84 18.10 -17.23 6.30
C ASP A 84 16.82 -17.96 5.91
N LYS A 85 16.65 -19.21 6.35
CA LYS A 85 15.43 -19.97 6.08
C LYS A 85 14.22 -19.31 6.74
N LEU A 86 14.33 -18.96 8.04
CA LEU A 86 13.28 -18.24 8.76
C LEU A 86 12.90 -16.92 8.08
N LEU A 87 13.91 -16.13 7.66
CA LEU A 87 13.70 -14.88 6.96
C LEU A 87 12.95 -15.08 5.64
N ASN A 88 13.37 -16.06 4.83
CA ASN A 88 12.74 -16.36 3.54
C ASN A 88 11.32 -16.89 3.71
N ASP A 89 11.10 -17.77 4.70
CA ASP A 89 9.78 -18.32 5.00
C ASP A 89 8.81 -17.19 5.36
N ILE A 90 9.17 -16.31 6.32
CA ILE A 90 8.34 -15.14 6.69
C ILE A 90 8.12 -14.21 5.49
N ARG A 91 9.14 -13.97 4.67
CA ARG A 91 9.02 -13.10 3.49
C ARG A 91 8.07 -13.64 2.42
N SER A 92 7.91 -14.96 2.37
CA SER A 92 7.04 -15.66 1.42
C SER A 92 5.58 -15.77 1.88
N GLU A 93 5.29 -15.48 3.16
CA GLU A 93 3.93 -15.48 3.67
C GLU A 93 3.04 -14.43 2.95
N ILE A 94 1.79 -14.81 2.70
CA ILE A 94 0.79 -13.98 2.00
C ILE A 94 -0.30 -13.42 2.92
N GLU A 95 -0.27 -13.80 4.20
CA GLU A 95 -1.20 -13.36 5.24
C GLU A 95 -0.45 -12.62 6.34
N GLY A 96 -1.15 -11.73 7.03
CA GLY A 96 -0.57 -10.93 8.11
C GLY A 96 0.46 -9.90 7.64
N GLU A 97 1.12 -9.28 8.62
CA GLU A 97 2.18 -8.29 8.41
C GLU A 97 3.57 -8.93 8.42
N GLY A 98 3.73 -9.95 9.27
CA GLY A 98 4.98 -10.59 9.62
C GLY A 98 5.11 -10.72 11.14
N TYR A 99 6.33 -10.73 11.64
CA TYR A 99 6.62 -11.04 13.04
C TYR A 99 7.58 -10.04 13.69
N ILE A 100 7.43 -9.90 15.00
CA ILE A 100 8.47 -9.41 15.89
C ILE A 100 9.18 -10.62 16.49
N ILE A 101 10.49 -10.70 16.33
CA ILE A 101 11.31 -11.83 16.77
C ILE A 101 12.19 -11.36 17.93
N GLU A 102 12.07 -12.03 19.07
CA GLU A 102 13.02 -11.89 20.18
C GLU A 102 14.24 -12.76 19.91
N ILE A 103 15.39 -12.12 19.67
CA ILE A 103 16.67 -12.81 19.55
C ILE A 103 17.35 -12.75 20.91
N ILE A 104 17.68 -13.91 21.46
CA ILE A 104 18.39 -14.06 22.73
C ILE A 104 19.82 -14.48 22.44
N ASN A 105 20.80 -13.68 22.85
CA ASN A 105 22.20 -14.04 22.68
C ASN A 105 22.67 -15.01 23.78
N SER A 106 23.90 -15.53 23.64
CA SER A 106 24.52 -16.44 24.62
C SER A 106 24.58 -15.88 26.03
N ASN A 107 24.64 -14.54 26.16
CA ASN A 107 24.72 -13.84 27.44
C ASN A 107 23.33 -13.53 28.03
N GLN A 108 22.27 -14.14 27.49
CA GLN A 108 20.87 -13.95 27.92
C GLN A 108 20.37 -12.51 27.76
N ILE A 109 21.01 -11.71 26.92
CA ILE A 109 20.53 -10.39 26.51
C ILE A 109 19.66 -10.59 25.28
N SER A 110 18.44 -10.06 25.33
CA SER A 110 17.51 -10.10 24.21
C SER A 110 17.34 -8.75 23.52
N TYR A 111 17.09 -8.81 22.22
CA TYR A 111 16.68 -7.66 21.41
C TYR A 111 15.63 -8.10 20.40
N LEU A 112 14.86 -7.14 19.89
CA LEU A 112 13.77 -7.40 18.96
C LEU A 112 14.15 -7.05 17.53
N VAL A 113 13.76 -7.90 16.59
CA VAL A 113 13.86 -7.64 15.15
C VAL A 113 12.47 -7.79 14.52
N LYS A 114 12.09 -6.82 13.69
CA LYS A 114 10.87 -6.90 12.89
C LYS A 114 11.19 -7.51 11.52
N ILE A 115 10.43 -8.51 11.12
CA ILE A 115 10.47 -9.07 9.77
C ILE A 115 9.06 -8.99 9.21
N LYS A 116 8.90 -8.19 8.15
CA LYS A 116 7.62 -8.07 7.43
C LYS A 116 7.63 -8.94 6.18
N ASN A 117 6.48 -9.50 5.82
CA ASN A 117 6.35 -10.26 4.59
C ASN A 117 6.37 -9.33 3.35
N THR A 118 6.72 -9.88 2.20
CA THR A 118 6.92 -9.08 0.98
C THR A 118 5.61 -8.46 0.48
N LYS A 119 4.50 -9.19 0.59
CA LYS A 119 3.18 -8.73 0.17
C LYS A 119 2.71 -7.52 0.99
N TYR A 120 2.87 -7.55 2.31
CA TYR A 120 2.55 -6.43 3.19
C TYR A 120 3.40 -5.21 2.86
N LEU A 121 4.71 -5.38 2.65
CA LEU A 121 5.58 -4.26 2.28
C LEU A 121 5.17 -3.62 0.96
N LEU A 122 4.83 -4.45 -0.03
CA LEU A 122 4.30 -3.99 -1.31
C LEU A 122 2.98 -3.25 -1.10
N LEU A 123 2.04 -3.82 -0.35
CA LEU A 123 0.75 -3.19 -0.04
C LEU A 123 0.92 -1.85 0.66
N HIS A 124 1.79 -1.78 1.67
CA HIS A 124 2.05 -0.55 2.40
C HIS A 124 2.61 0.54 1.47
N HIS A 125 3.60 0.20 0.64
CA HIS A 125 4.19 1.11 -0.32
C HIS A 125 3.18 1.55 -1.39
N THR A 126 2.44 0.60 -1.95
CA THR A 126 1.44 0.85 -2.98
C THR A 126 0.25 1.64 -2.44
N LYS A 127 -0.22 1.37 -1.22
CA LYS A 127 -1.28 2.14 -0.54
C LYS A 127 -0.87 3.61 -0.40
N PHE A 128 0.36 3.87 0.02
CA PHE A 128 0.91 5.21 0.10
C PHE A 128 0.89 5.89 -1.28
N ASN A 129 1.32 5.19 -2.33
CA ASN A 129 1.33 5.76 -3.68
C ASN A 129 -0.06 5.90 -4.32
N CYS A 130 -1.02 5.02 -4.01
CA CYS A 130 -2.40 5.11 -4.52
C CYS A 130 -3.17 6.34 -3.99
N THR A 131 -2.66 7.00 -2.95
CA THR A 131 -3.17 8.32 -2.54
C THR A 131 -2.82 9.41 -3.55
N SER A 132 -1.78 9.23 -4.36
CA SER A 132 -1.44 10.14 -5.46
C SER A 132 -2.34 9.88 -6.67
N ASN A 133 -2.98 10.95 -7.14
CA ASN A 133 -3.74 10.90 -8.40
C ASN A 133 -2.81 10.62 -9.58
N LYS A 134 -1.57 11.14 -9.54
CA LYS A 134 -0.57 10.90 -10.57
C LYS A 134 -0.20 9.43 -10.69
N TYR A 135 0.10 8.76 -9.57
CA TYR A 135 0.45 7.34 -9.59
C TYR A 135 -0.70 6.49 -10.14
N LEU A 136 -1.93 6.71 -9.65
CA LEU A 136 -3.09 5.99 -10.16
C LEU A 136 -3.34 6.25 -11.65
N PHE A 137 -3.17 7.49 -12.11
CA PHE A 137 -3.27 7.85 -13.52
C PHE A 137 -2.25 7.06 -14.36
N GLU A 138 -0.98 7.03 -13.93
CA GLU A 138 0.07 6.28 -14.61
C GLU A 138 -0.24 4.77 -14.64
N CYS A 139 -0.76 4.20 -13.55
CA CYS A 139 -1.18 2.80 -13.54
C CYS A 139 -2.30 2.51 -14.55
N VAL A 140 -3.28 3.42 -14.71
CA VAL A 140 -4.34 3.24 -15.72
C VAL A 140 -3.77 3.31 -17.13
N ILE A 141 -2.96 4.32 -17.44
CA ILE A 141 -2.34 4.48 -18.77
C ILE A 141 -1.43 3.29 -19.12
N ASN A 142 -0.77 2.70 -18.12
CA ASN A 142 0.11 1.55 -18.30
C ASN A 142 -0.61 0.20 -18.18
N GLU A 143 -1.93 0.17 -18.01
CA GLU A 143 -2.75 -1.05 -17.89
C GLU A 143 -2.34 -1.94 -16.69
N GLN A 144 -1.91 -1.32 -15.60
CA GLN A 144 -1.42 -1.98 -14.37
C GLN A 144 -2.47 -2.01 -13.25
N THR A 145 -3.70 -1.59 -13.51
CA THR A 145 -4.75 -1.51 -12.48
C THR A 145 -5.28 -2.87 -12.04
N ASP A 146 -5.14 -3.93 -12.84
CA ASP A 146 -5.57 -5.28 -12.46
C ASP A 146 -4.68 -5.86 -11.35
N ASP A 147 -3.35 -5.75 -11.52
CA ASP A 147 -2.39 -6.07 -10.46
C ASP A 147 -2.65 -5.24 -9.21
N LEU A 148 -2.99 -3.95 -9.40
CA LEU A 148 -3.33 -3.06 -8.31
C LEU A 148 -4.60 -3.49 -7.55
N ARG A 149 -5.65 -3.93 -8.24
CA ARG A 149 -6.87 -4.43 -7.61
C ARG A 149 -6.62 -5.72 -6.81
N SER A 150 -5.75 -6.60 -7.32
CA SER A 150 -5.36 -7.83 -6.60
C SER A 150 -4.72 -7.56 -5.24
N LEU A 151 -4.14 -6.37 -5.06
CA LEU A 151 -3.56 -5.92 -3.81
C LEU A 151 -4.65 -5.41 -2.83
N PHE A 152 -5.77 -4.88 -3.33
CA PHE A 152 -6.80 -4.21 -2.54
C PHE A 152 -8.13 -4.99 -2.43
N VAL A 153 -8.11 -6.32 -2.58
CA VAL A 153 -9.32 -7.18 -2.66
C VAL A 153 -10.35 -6.94 -1.53
N ASN A 154 -9.91 -6.60 -0.33
CA ASN A 154 -10.79 -6.34 0.83
C ASN A 154 -10.82 -4.86 1.24
N GLN A 155 -10.59 -3.94 0.29
CA GLN A 155 -10.41 -2.51 0.54
C GLN A 155 -11.28 -1.70 -0.41
N ASP A 156 -12.60 -1.70 -0.16
CA ASP A 156 -13.62 -1.10 -1.03
C ASP A 156 -13.32 0.35 -1.42
N GLY A 157 -12.79 1.16 -0.49
CA GLY A 157 -12.40 2.54 -0.78
C GLY A 157 -11.29 2.67 -1.84
N TYR A 158 -10.28 1.80 -1.81
CA TYR A 158 -9.21 1.78 -2.82
C TYR A 158 -9.70 1.22 -4.15
N LEU A 159 -10.50 0.15 -4.12
CA LEU A 159 -11.11 -0.42 -5.32
C LEU A 159 -12.01 0.58 -6.05
N GLN A 160 -12.82 1.33 -5.30
CA GLN A 160 -13.68 2.37 -5.86
C GLN A 160 -12.87 3.52 -6.46
N ARG A 161 -11.80 3.97 -5.78
CA ARG A 161 -10.89 5.00 -6.29
C ARG A 161 -10.19 4.59 -7.59
N ILE A 162 -9.74 3.33 -7.69
CA ILE A 162 -9.16 2.78 -8.94
C ILE A 162 -10.20 2.83 -10.06
N LYS A 163 -11.41 2.33 -9.78
CA LYS A 163 -12.52 2.30 -10.74
C LYS A 163 -12.91 3.69 -11.24
N ASP A 164 -12.94 4.68 -10.35
CA ASP A 164 -13.27 6.07 -10.72
C ASP A 164 -12.18 6.69 -11.60
N MET A 165 -10.90 6.40 -11.31
CA MET A 165 -9.78 6.84 -12.15
C MET A 165 -9.87 6.21 -13.55
N GLU A 166 -10.12 4.91 -13.66
CA GLU A 166 -10.28 4.23 -14.94
C GLU A 166 -11.43 4.80 -15.77
N LYS A 167 -12.59 4.99 -15.14
CA LYS A 167 -13.78 5.56 -15.77
C LYS A 167 -13.51 6.96 -16.32
N LYS A 168 -12.66 7.75 -15.66
CA LYS A 168 -12.25 9.08 -16.13
C LYS A 168 -11.23 9.00 -17.26
N VAL A 169 -10.20 8.18 -17.11
CA VAL A 169 -9.00 8.21 -17.98
C VAL A 169 -9.19 7.41 -19.27
N GLN A 170 -9.75 6.19 -19.21
CA GLN A 170 -9.82 5.29 -20.37
C GLN A 170 -10.59 5.90 -21.55
N PRO A 171 -11.76 6.55 -21.37
CA PRO A 171 -12.48 7.13 -22.51
C PRO A 171 -11.70 8.27 -23.18
N ILE A 172 -11.00 9.09 -22.39
CA ILE A 172 -10.20 10.20 -22.91
C ILE A 172 -8.99 9.64 -23.67
N TYR A 173 -8.30 8.65 -23.11
CA TYR A 173 -7.16 8.00 -23.76
C TYR A 173 -7.55 7.38 -25.11
N ASN A 174 -8.64 6.61 -25.15
CA ASN A 174 -9.15 6.01 -26.39
C ASN A 174 -9.55 7.09 -27.41
N LYS A 175 -10.16 8.19 -26.95
CA LYS A 175 -10.51 9.32 -27.83
C LYS A 175 -9.28 9.99 -28.43
N ILE A 176 -8.18 10.13 -27.68
CA ILE A 176 -6.91 10.68 -28.21
C ILE A 176 -6.43 9.82 -29.38
N ILE A 177 -6.32 8.51 -29.19
CA ILE A 177 -5.86 7.57 -30.22
C ILE A 177 -6.77 7.68 -31.45
N GLN A 178 -8.08 7.53 -31.25
CA GLN A 178 -9.05 7.60 -32.34
C GLN A 178 -8.96 8.92 -33.12
N THR A 179 -8.83 10.04 -32.41
CA THR A 179 -8.76 11.37 -33.01
C THR A 179 -7.51 11.54 -33.87
N VAL A 180 -6.35 11.13 -33.34
CA VAL A 180 -5.05 11.26 -34.03
C VAL A 180 -5.01 10.36 -35.26
N GLU A 181 -5.42 9.09 -35.13
CA GLU A 181 -5.41 8.12 -36.23
C GLU A 181 -6.41 8.51 -37.33
N SER A 182 -7.62 8.94 -36.96
CA SER A 182 -8.63 9.38 -37.94
C SER A 182 -8.16 10.61 -38.72
N PHE A 183 -7.60 11.60 -38.02
CA PHE A 183 -7.05 12.79 -38.69
C PHE A 183 -5.92 12.41 -39.64
N TYR A 184 -5.02 11.51 -39.23
CA TYR A 184 -3.95 11.03 -40.10
C TYR A 184 -4.51 10.35 -41.35
N GLU A 185 -5.41 9.37 -41.20
CA GLU A 185 -5.97 8.62 -42.32
C GLU A 185 -6.70 9.49 -43.35
N GLU A 186 -7.47 10.47 -42.88
CA GLU A 186 -8.19 11.41 -43.75
C GLU A 186 -7.26 12.37 -44.51
N ASN A 187 -6.05 12.62 -43.99
CA ASN A 187 -5.19 13.71 -44.44
C ASN A 187 -3.78 13.27 -44.88
N LYS A 188 -3.44 11.98 -44.81
CA LYS A 188 -2.10 11.44 -45.12
C LYS A 188 -1.61 11.72 -46.54
N ASN A 189 -2.53 11.98 -47.46
CA ASN A 189 -2.22 12.29 -48.87
C ASN A 189 -1.92 13.78 -49.11
N LEU A 190 -2.13 14.65 -48.12
CA LEU A 190 -1.76 16.06 -48.23
C LEU A 190 -0.23 16.20 -48.26
N SER A 191 0.26 17.31 -48.82
CA SER A 191 1.67 17.65 -48.65
C SER A 191 1.99 17.87 -47.17
N ARG A 192 3.23 17.62 -46.74
CA ARG A 192 3.65 17.79 -45.34
C ARG A 192 3.33 19.19 -44.80
N LYS A 193 3.45 20.21 -45.65
CA LYS A 193 3.15 21.60 -45.31
C LYS A 193 1.66 21.80 -45.10
N ASP A 194 0.83 21.32 -46.03
CA ASP A 194 -0.62 21.47 -45.96
C ASP A 194 -1.23 20.68 -44.80
N TYR A 195 -0.68 19.49 -44.52
CA TYR A 195 -1.05 18.68 -43.37
C TYR A 195 -0.80 19.43 -42.05
N ALA A 196 0.39 19.99 -41.87
CA ALA A 196 0.75 20.74 -40.67
C ALA A 196 -0.08 22.02 -40.49
N ILE A 197 -0.38 22.73 -41.58
CA ILE A 197 -1.25 23.91 -41.57
C ILE A 197 -2.66 23.51 -41.14
N LYS A 198 -3.20 22.43 -41.73
CA LYS A 198 -4.56 21.94 -41.39
C LYS A 198 -4.67 21.53 -39.92
N ALA A 199 -3.68 20.83 -39.39
CA ALA A 199 -3.64 20.45 -37.98
C ALA A 199 -3.49 21.65 -37.04
N THR A 200 -2.68 22.66 -37.42
CA THR A 200 -2.47 23.87 -36.60
C THR A 200 -3.70 24.77 -36.55
N ASN A 201 -4.44 24.87 -37.66
CA ASN A 201 -5.66 25.67 -37.75
C ASN A 201 -6.87 25.04 -37.06
N SER A 202 -6.78 23.76 -36.71
CA SER A 202 -7.78 23.09 -35.87
C SER A 202 -7.39 23.20 -34.40
N ASN A 203 -8.21 23.92 -33.62
CA ASN A 203 -7.96 24.12 -32.18
C ASN A 203 -7.82 22.78 -31.43
N ASP A 204 -8.59 21.77 -31.81
CA ASP A 204 -8.60 20.46 -31.16
C ASP A 204 -7.40 19.59 -31.54
N MET A 205 -6.78 19.83 -32.71
CA MET A 205 -5.65 19.03 -33.19
C MET A 205 -4.30 19.60 -32.77
N LYS A 206 -4.23 20.90 -32.48
CA LYS A 206 -2.99 21.59 -32.13
C LYS A 206 -2.26 20.93 -30.95
N ILE A 207 -2.99 20.40 -29.99
CA ILE A 207 -2.41 19.71 -28.82
C ILE A 207 -1.77 18.37 -29.19
N TYR A 208 -2.20 17.73 -30.29
CA TYR A 208 -1.70 16.45 -30.78
C TYR A 208 -0.61 16.58 -31.84
N MET A 209 -0.10 17.79 -32.12
CA MET A 209 0.85 18.04 -33.21
C MET A 209 2.07 17.12 -33.19
N SER A 210 2.61 16.81 -32.02
CA SER A 210 3.75 15.88 -31.91
C SER A 210 3.41 14.47 -32.41
N LEU A 211 2.22 13.97 -32.09
CA LEU A 211 1.74 12.65 -32.49
C LEU A 211 1.39 12.61 -33.98
N LEU A 212 0.72 13.65 -34.47
CA LEU A 212 0.32 13.77 -35.88
C LEU A 212 1.53 13.83 -36.81
N MET A 213 2.59 14.55 -36.42
CA MET A 213 3.81 14.66 -37.22
C MET A 213 4.66 13.38 -37.19
N ASN A 214 4.60 12.60 -36.10
CA ASN A 214 5.24 11.30 -36.05
C ASN A 214 4.61 10.32 -37.04
N LEU A 215 3.27 10.19 -37.05
CA LEU A 215 2.56 9.33 -38.01
C LEU A 215 2.82 9.75 -39.46
N TYR A 216 2.75 11.05 -39.75
CA TYR A 216 3.07 11.58 -41.08
C TYR A 216 4.51 11.22 -41.50
N GLY A 217 5.45 11.21 -40.55
CA GLY A 217 6.83 10.81 -40.77
C GLY A 217 7.09 9.30 -40.78
N GLY A 218 6.05 8.46 -40.65
CA GLY A 218 6.16 7.00 -40.60
C GLY A 218 6.76 6.48 -39.28
N LYS A 219 6.68 7.25 -38.20
CA LYS A 219 7.15 6.85 -36.86
C LYS A 219 5.98 6.36 -36.00
N GLU A 220 6.26 5.38 -35.17
CA GLU A 220 5.31 4.89 -34.17
C GLU A 220 5.13 5.91 -33.03
N ASN A 221 3.90 6.01 -32.52
CA ASN A 221 3.55 6.91 -31.44
C ASN A 221 3.60 6.21 -30.08
N ASP A 222 4.23 6.87 -29.11
CA ASP A 222 4.10 6.53 -27.70
C ASP A 222 2.95 7.33 -27.07
N TYR A 223 1.72 6.85 -27.30
CA TYR A 223 0.50 7.46 -26.76
C TYR A 223 0.48 7.46 -25.23
N LYS A 224 1.07 6.44 -24.59
CA LYS A 224 1.14 6.32 -23.13
C LYS A 224 1.96 7.48 -22.55
N LYS A 225 3.20 7.66 -23.03
CA LYS A 225 4.08 8.75 -22.58
C LYS A 225 3.50 10.14 -22.87
N PHE A 226 2.89 10.33 -24.04
CA PHE A 226 2.20 11.59 -24.34
C PHE A 226 1.10 11.88 -23.32
N SER A 227 0.27 10.88 -23.00
CA SER A 227 -0.84 11.03 -22.05
C SER A 227 -0.35 11.36 -20.64
N ILE A 228 0.74 10.73 -20.18
CA ILE A 228 1.41 11.05 -18.90
C ILE A 228 1.87 12.51 -18.85
N ASN A 229 2.51 13.00 -19.91
CA ASN A 229 2.94 14.39 -19.97
C ASN A 229 1.78 15.39 -20.02
N GLN A 230 0.61 14.97 -20.50
CA GLN A 230 -0.58 15.81 -20.65
C GLN A 230 -1.66 15.56 -19.57
N MET A 231 -1.30 14.88 -18.48
CA MET A 231 -2.21 14.53 -17.37
C MET A 231 -3.04 15.74 -16.88
N LYS A 232 -2.39 16.91 -16.69
CA LYS A 232 -3.09 18.12 -16.24
C LYS A 232 -3.93 18.76 -17.34
N THR A 233 -3.38 18.86 -18.55
CA THR A 233 -3.97 19.63 -19.65
C THR A 233 -5.15 18.93 -20.29
N ILE A 234 -5.06 17.62 -20.53
CA ILE A 234 -6.06 16.84 -21.28
C ILE A 234 -6.99 16.08 -20.34
N PHE A 235 -6.45 15.52 -19.26
CA PHE A 235 -7.24 14.69 -18.34
C PHE A 235 -7.74 15.48 -17.13
N GLU A 236 -7.32 16.73 -16.97
CA GLU A 236 -7.72 17.60 -15.84
C GLU A 236 -7.49 16.89 -14.50
N ILE A 237 -6.34 16.25 -14.36
CA ILE A 237 -5.91 15.57 -13.14
C ILE A 237 -4.72 16.32 -12.57
N SER A 238 -4.93 16.97 -11.42
CA SER A 238 -3.87 17.49 -10.57
C SER A 238 -3.38 16.41 -9.62
N ASP A 239 -2.07 16.43 -9.35
CA ASP A 239 -1.50 15.69 -8.23
C ASP A 239 -1.61 16.59 -7.00
N ASP A 240 -2.85 16.81 -6.57
CA ASP A 240 -3.06 17.26 -5.20
C ASP A 240 -2.79 16.03 -4.36
N LYS A 241 -1.65 16.02 -3.66
CA LYS A 241 -1.57 15.20 -2.45
C LYS A 241 -2.78 15.65 -1.64
N ASN A 242 -3.80 14.82 -1.52
CA ASN A 242 -4.77 15.00 -0.45
C ASN A 242 -3.92 14.95 0.82
N THR A 243 -3.55 16.13 1.31
CA THR A 243 -3.17 16.37 2.69
C THR A 243 -4.43 16.14 3.51
N ASN A 244 -4.92 14.90 3.54
CA ASN A 244 -5.65 14.41 4.68
C ASN A 244 -4.59 14.02 5.72
N THR A 245 -3.86 15.04 6.16
CA THR A 245 -3.61 15.24 7.58
C THR A 245 -4.96 15.60 8.19
N GLU A 246 -5.77 14.60 8.47
CA GLU A 246 -6.77 14.65 9.54
C GLU A 246 -6.18 13.66 10.56
N GLN A 247 -5.52 14.15 11.62
CA GLN A 247 -6.20 14.41 12.90
C GLN A 247 -7.19 13.28 13.20
N ASP A 248 -6.68 12.11 13.60
CA ASP A 248 -6.74 11.59 14.97
C ASP A 248 -5.85 10.34 15.15
#